data_AF-A0A093XG38-F1
#
_entry.id   AF-A0A093XG38-F1
#
_cell.length_a   1.000
_cell.length_b   1.000
_cell.length_c   1.000
_cell.angle_alpha   90.00
_cell.angle_beta   90.00
_cell.angle_gamma   90.00
#
_symmetry.space_group_name_H-M   'P 1'
#
loop_
_entity.id
_entity.type
_entity.pdbx_description
1 polymer ?
#
loop_
_entity_poly.entity_id
_entity_poly.type
_entity_poly.pdbx_seq_one_letter_code
_entity_poly.pdbx_strand_id
1 'polypeptide(L)'
;TTYLLTSLLHDIGTTPTNITSTLLSFEFHGGLIVLDLLNKEGAPRAQAESVAEAVIRHQDLGETGVVTSITAVVLLATIFDNVGKNADLVHPQTIVNITNAYPRLKWSQCFAHTIKQEMSLKPWAHTSHLGEKEFEEGVLGNKLMEPYE
;
A
#
# COMPACT_ATOMS: atom_id res chain seq x y z
N THR A 1 -16.07 -3.00 7.66
CA THR A 1 -15.64 -4.05 6.69
C THR A 1 -14.87 -3.49 5.51
N THR A 2 -15.33 -2.45 4.81
CA THR A 2 -14.62 -1.89 3.63
C THR A 2 -13.16 -1.55 3.91
N TYR A 3 -12.86 -0.82 4.98
CA TYR A 3 -11.48 -0.51 5.36
C TYR A 3 -10.61 -1.75 5.57
N LEU A 4 -11.12 -2.75 6.31
CA LEU A 4 -10.40 -4.01 6.55
C LEU A 4 -10.10 -4.75 5.23
N LEU A 5 -11.08 -4.82 4.32
CA LEU A 5 -10.87 -5.43 3.00
C LEU A 5 -9.79 -4.69 2.22
N THR A 6 -9.82 -3.35 2.23
CA THR A 6 -8.77 -2.56 1.57
C THR A 6 -7.41 -2.81 2.21
N SER A 7 -7.29 -2.78 3.53
CA SER A 7 -6.02 -3.02 4.23
C SER A 7 -5.44 -4.40 3.91
N LEU A 8 -6.27 -5.44 3.82
CA LEU A 8 -5.82 -6.80 3.48
C LEU A 8 -5.41 -6.96 2.01
N LEU A 9 -5.99 -6.17 1.10
CA LEU A 9 -5.89 -6.40 -0.34
C LEU A 9 -5.08 -5.34 -1.10
N HIS A 10 -4.70 -4.22 -0.48
CA HIS A 10 -4.02 -3.13 -1.19
C HIS A 10 -2.72 -3.54 -1.88
N ASP A 11 -1.95 -4.44 -1.25
CA ASP A 11 -0.69 -4.95 -1.80
C ASP A 11 -0.86 -6.28 -2.59
N ILE A 12 -2.08 -6.72 -2.90
CA ILE A 12 -2.28 -8.01 -3.60
C ILE A 12 -1.56 -8.08 -4.95
N GLY A 13 -1.34 -6.93 -5.60
CA GLY A 13 -0.59 -6.82 -6.85
C GLY A 13 0.91 -7.13 -6.72
N THR A 14 1.46 -7.12 -5.50
CA THR A 14 2.90 -7.29 -5.23
C THR A 14 3.34 -8.75 -5.14
N THR A 15 2.41 -9.70 -5.06
CA THR A 15 2.78 -11.12 -4.94
C THR A 15 3.60 -11.57 -6.15
N PRO A 16 4.52 -12.55 -6.01
CA PRO A 16 5.34 -13.01 -7.13
C PRO A 16 4.53 -13.42 -8.38
N THR A 17 3.36 -14.01 -8.16
CA THR A 17 2.43 -14.38 -9.24
C THR A 17 1.81 -13.15 -9.91
N ASN A 18 1.31 -12.19 -9.14
CA ASN A 18 0.56 -11.06 -9.69
C ASN A 18 1.46 -9.98 -10.29
N ILE A 19 2.65 -9.76 -9.72
CA ILE A 19 3.57 -8.73 -10.20
C ILE A 19 4.16 -9.09 -11.57
N THR A 20 4.22 -10.39 -11.91
CA THR A 20 4.73 -10.91 -13.17
C THR A 20 3.63 -11.29 -14.18
N SER A 21 2.37 -11.38 -13.77
CA SER A 21 1.24 -11.75 -14.64
C SER A 21 0.71 -10.61 -15.52
N THR A 22 1.26 -9.41 -15.40
CA THR A 22 0.76 -8.21 -16.06
C THR A 22 1.89 -7.22 -16.40
N LEU A 23 1.61 -6.30 -17.31
CA LEU A 23 2.45 -5.12 -17.58
C LEU A 23 1.90 -3.83 -16.94
N LEU A 24 0.75 -3.91 -16.25
CA LEU A 24 0.16 -2.81 -15.50
C LEU A 24 0.89 -2.61 -14.16
N SER A 25 0.89 -1.39 -13.65
CA SER A 25 1.37 -1.08 -12.30
C SER A 25 0.64 -1.92 -11.26
N PHE A 26 1.34 -2.35 -10.20
CA PHE A 26 0.77 -3.30 -9.24
C PHE A 26 -0.49 -2.78 -8.54
N GLU A 27 -0.60 -1.47 -8.32
CA GLU A 27 -1.78 -0.83 -7.72
C GLU A 27 -3.00 -0.98 -8.65
N PHE A 28 -2.78 -0.78 -9.95
CA PHE A 28 -3.84 -0.88 -10.96
C PHE A 28 -4.27 -2.33 -11.13
N HIS A 29 -3.32 -3.25 -11.27
CA HIS A 29 -3.65 -4.67 -11.40
C HIS A 29 -4.28 -5.23 -10.12
N GLY A 30 -3.77 -4.83 -8.96
CA GLY A 30 -4.34 -5.15 -7.66
C GLY A 30 -5.79 -4.69 -7.56
N GLY A 31 -6.09 -3.46 -7.97
CA GLY A 31 -7.46 -2.95 -8.03
C GLY A 31 -8.39 -3.78 -8.91
N LEU A 32 -7.91 -4.23 -10.08
CA LEU A 32 -8.68 -5.10 -10.98
C LEU A 32 -8.92 -6.49 -10.38
N ILE A 33 -7.90 -7.10 -9.75
CA ILE A 33 -8.03 -8.38 -9.03
C ILE A 33 -9.07 -8.25 -7.92
N VAL A 34 -9.00 -7.18 -7.14
CA VAL A 34 -9.91 -6.94 -6.01
C VAL A 34 -11.35 -6.75 -6.48
N LEU A 35 -11.57 -5.96 -7.53
CA LEU A 35 -12.90 -5.74 -8.07
C LEU A 35 -13.54 -7.05 -8.56
N ASP A 36 -12.77 -7.86 -9.29
CA ASP A 36 -13.22 -9.18 -9.76
C ASP A 36 -13.51 -10.13 -8.60
N LEU A 37 -12.60 -10.24 -7.62
CA LEU A 37 -12.76 -11.06 -6.42
C LEU A 37 -14.05 -10.68 -5.66
N LEU A 38 -14.22 -9.41 -5.33
CA LEU A 38 -15.36 -8.97 -4.51
C LEU A 38 -16.70 -9.12 -5.26
N ASN A 39 -16.71 -8.94 -6.59
CA ASN A 39 -17.89 -9.23 -7.40
C ASN A 39 -18.23 -10.73 -7.39
N LYS A 40 -17.24 -11.61 -7.50
CA LYS A 40 -17.42 -13.08 -7.44
C LYS A 40 -17.95 -13.54 -6.09
N GLU A 41 -17.50 -12.93 -5.00
CA GLU A 41 -17.96 -13.20 -3.64
C GLU A 41 -19.31 -12.54 -3.32
N GLY A 42 -19.94 -11.86 -4.28
CA GLY A 42 -21.26 -11.25 -4.10
C GLY A 42 -21.28 -10.02 -3.20
N ALA A 43 -20.14 -9.32 -3.06
CA ALA A 43 -20.08 -8.07 -2.30
C ALA A 43 -21.00 -7.00 -2.92
N PRO A 44 -21.60 -6.11 -2.11
CA PRO A 44 -22.36 -4.98 -2.64
C PRO A 44 -21.48 -4.13 -3.58
N ARG A 45 -22.01 -3.76 -4.74
CA ARG A 45 -21.30 -2.99 -5.77
C ARG A 45 -20.53 -1.79 -5.20
N ALA A 46 -21.19 -0.98 -4.38
CA ALA A 46 -20.56 0.21 -3.78
C ALA A 46 -19.36 -0.13 -2.88
N GLN A 47 -19.37 -1.28 -2.20
CA GLN A 47 -18.22 -1.74 -1.43
C GLN A 47 -17.11 -2.25 -2.35
N ALA A 48 -17.43 -3.10 -3.34
CA ALA A 48 -16.45 -3.62 -4.28
C ALA A 48 -15.70 -2.49 -5.01
N GLU A 49 -16.46 -1.52 -5.54
CA GLU A 49 -15.90 -0.33 -6.20
C GLU A 49 -15.12 0.56 -5.23
N SER A 50 -15.58 0.74 -3.98
CA SER A 50 -14.85 1.53 -2.99
C SER A 50 -13.52 0.88 -2.57
N VAL A 51 -13.46 -0.45 -2.44
CA VAL A 51 -12.20 -1.14 -2.13
C VAL A 51 -11.28 -1.04 -3.34
N ALA A 52 -11.77 -1.34 -4.55
CA ALA A 52 -10.97 -1.28 -5.77
C ALA A 52 -10.39 0.13 -6.01
N GLU A 53 -11.19 1.19 -5.89
CA GLU A 53 -10.73 2.58 -6.00
C GLU A 53 -9.62 2.90 -4.99
N ALA A 54 -9.79 2.46 -3.73
CA ALA A 54 -8.79 2.69 -2.71
C ALA A 54 -7.49 1.90 -2.96
N VAL A 55 -7.58 0.67 -3.49
CA VAL A 55 -6.40 -0.12 -3.91
C VAL A 55 -5.70 0.50 -5.12
N ILE A 56 -6.44 1.03 -6.10
CA ILE A 56 -5.83 1.70 -7.26
C ILE A 56 -5.02 2.93 -6.83
N ARG A 57 -5.54 3.67 -5.85
CA ARG A 57 -5.05 5.00 -5.49
C ARG A 57 -4.23 5.04 -4.20
N HIS A 58 -3.85 3.91 -3.63
CA HIS A 58 -3.14 3.87 -2.33
C HIS A 58 -1.69 4.37 -2.38
N GLN A 59 -1.17 4.65 -3.59
CA GLN A 59 0.12 5.31 -3.82
C GLN A 59 -0.03 6.69 -4.51
N ASP A 60 -1.26 7.20 -4.68
CA ASP A 60 -1.53 8.53 -5.26
C ASP A 60 -1.23 9.63 -4.21
N LEU A 61 0.02 9.71 -3.77
CA LEU A 61 0.47 10.73 -2.83
C LEU A 61 0.53 12.08 -3.56
N GLY A 62 -0.25 13.05 -3.09
CA GLY A 62 -0.30 14.39 -3.67
C GLY A 62 -0.99 15.39 -2.75
N GLU A 63 -0.90 16.67 -3.11
CA GLU A 63 -1.37 17.79 -2.26
C GLU A 63 -2.71 18.39 -2.71
N THR A 64 -3.24 17.98 -3.86
CA THR A 64 -4.45 18.59 -4.45
C THR A 64 -5.47 17.54 -4.92
N GLY A 65 -6.73 17.94 -5.06
CA GLY A 65 -7.84 17.07 -5.44
C GLY A 65 -8.59 16.48 -4.24
N VAL A 66 -9.44 15.49 -4.51
CA VAL A 66 -10.24 14.79 -3.49
C VAL A 66 -10.18 13.28 -3.70
N VAL A 67 -10.26 12.54 -2.60
CA VAL A 67 -10.31 11.07 -2.55
C VAL A 67 -11.42 10.63 -1.60
N THR A 68 -11.84 9.37 -1.66
CA THR A 68 -12.78 8.82 -0.67
C THR A 68 -12.15 8.78 0.72
N SER A 69 -12.96 8.76 1.78
CA SER A 69 -12.44 8.62 3.15
C SER A 69 -11.66 7.33 3.37
N ILE A 70 -12.04 6.24 2.70
CA ILE A 70 -11.32 4.97 2.73
C ILE A 70 -9.94 5.13 2.08
N THR A 71 -9.87 5.71 0.89
CA THR A 71 -8.59 5.99 0.21
C THR A 71 -7.70 6.90 1.06
N ALA A 72 -8.26 7.96 1.65
CA ALA A 72 -7.51 8.89 2.49
C ALA A 72 -6.85 8.20 3.69
N VAL A 73 -7.61 7.37 4.42
CA VAL A 73 -7.06 6.70 5.61
C VAL A 73 -6.03 5.63 5.23
N VAL A 74 -6.18 4.98 4.08
CA VAL A 74 -5.21 4.01 3.55
C VAL A 74 -3.91 4.72 3.15
N LEU A 75 -3.97 5.84 2.44
CA LEU A 75 -2.80 6.66 2.12
C LEU A 75 -2.03 7.09 3.38
N LEU A 76 -2.75 7.50 4.43
CA LEU A 76 -2.15 7.84 5.72
C LEU A 76 -1.48 6.63 6.37
N ALA A 77 -2.13 5.47 6.37
CA ALA A 77 -1.63 4.25 7.00
C ALA A 77 -0.40 3.68 6.26
N THR A 78 -0.44 3.61 4.94
CA THR A 78 0.66 3.05 4.13
C THR A 78 1.91 3.93 4.22
N ILE A 79 1.77 5.25 4.12
CA ILE A 79 2.92 6.14 4.23
C ILE A 79 3.50 6.19 5.65
N PHE A 80 2.65 6.03 6.67
CA PHE A 80 3.10 5.89 8.04
C PHE A 80 3.97 4.64 8.21
N ASP A 81 3.49 3.48 7.75
CA ASP A 81 4.19 2.21 7.98
C ASP A 81 5.47 2.07 7.14
N ASN A 82 5.44 2.63 5.93
CA ASN A 82 6.52 2.51 4.95
C ASN A 82 7.64 3.51 5.19
N VAL A 83 7.34 4.78 5.49
CA VAL A 83 8.36 5.85 5.61
C VAL A 83 8.27 6.65 6.91
N GLY A 84 7.39 6.29 7.83
CA GLY A 84 7.29 6.93 9.15
C GLY A 84 6.64 8.31 9.17
N LYS A 85 5.96 8.71 8.09
CA LYS A 85 5.26 10.01 8.01
C LYS A 85 3.99 10.01 8.88
N ASN A 86 3.56 11.20 9.31
CA ASN A 86 2.34 11.42 10.10
C ASN A 86 2.38 10.72 11.49
N ALA A 87 3.57 10.56 12.06
CA ALA A 87 3.76 9.91 13.36
C ALA A 87 3.00 10.60 14.50
N ASP A 88 2.79 11.92 14.38
CA ASP A 88 2.05 12.75 15.32
C ASP A 88 0.54 12.42 15.40
N LEU A 89 -0.01 11.74 14.39
CA LEU A 89 -1.40 11.30 14.37
C LEU A 89 -1.66 10.03 15.17
N VAL A 90 -0.61 9.30 15.57
CA VAL A 90 -0.72 8.00 16.24
C VAL A 90 0.05 8.01 17.55
N HIS A 91 -0.64 7.70 18.65
CA HIS A 91 0.01 7.62 19.94
C HIS A 91 1.11 6.53 19.96
N PRO A 92 2.32 6.77 20.49
CA PRO A 92 3.43 5.81 20.45
C PRO A 92 3.10 4.43 21.01
N GLN A 93 2.30 4.36 22.08
CA GLN A 93 1.86 3.08 22.65
C GLN A 93 1.01 2.25 21.67
N THR A 94 0.25 2.89 20.79
CA THR A 94 -0.52 2.18 19.75
C THR A 94 0.43 1.49 18.78
N ILE A 95 1.53 2.15 18.39
CA ILE A 95 2.57 1.57 17.52
C ILE A 95 3.14 0.32 18.18
N VAL A 96 3.60 0.44 19.43
CA VAL A 96 4.16 -0.69 20.21
C VAL A 96 3.17 -1.85 20.31
N ASN A 97 1.90 -1.56 20.59
CA ASN A 97 0.88 -2.61 20.74
C ASN A 97 0.63 -3.34 19.41
N ILE A 98 0.58 -2.60 18.30
CA ILE A 98 0.36 -3.18 16.96
C ILE A 98 1.57 -3.98 16.50
N THR A 99 2.79 -3.46 16.63
CA THR A 99 4.00 -4.17 16.19
C THR A 99 4.30 -5.40 17.05
N ASN A 100 3.89 -5.41 18.32
CA ASN A 100 3.93 -6.62 19.16
C ASN A 100 2.91 -7.69 18.70
N ALA A 101 1.71 -7.27 18.31
CA ALA A 101 0.66 -8.20 17.86
C ALA A 101 0.90 -8.70 16.42
N TYR A 102 1.48 -7.85 15.57
CA TYR A 102 1.77 -8.10 14.16
C TYR A 102 3.21 -7.65 13.85
N PRO A 103 4.21 -8.52 14.10
CA PRO A 103 5.62 -8.19 13.89
C PRO A 103 5.92 -7.80 12.44
N ARG A 104 6.86 -6.87 12.24
CA ARG A 104 7.20 -6.31 10.92
C ARG A 104 7.99 -7.27 10.04
N LEU A 105 8.78 -8.15 10.64
CA LEU A 105 9.56 -9.17 9.93
C LEU A 105 10.48 -8.55 8.85
N LYS A 106 11.24 -7.52 9.22
CA LYS A 106 12.09 -6.75 8.28
C LYS A 106 11.31 -6.10 7.13
N TRP A 107 10.13 -5.55 7.46
CA TRP A 107 9.22 -4.95 6.49
C TRP A 107 9.90 -3.95 5.57
N SER A 108 10.73 -3.04 6.08
CA SER A 108 11.39 -2.02 5.25
C SER A 108 12.26 -2.65 4.16
N GLN A 109 12.91 -3.78 4.44
CA GLN A 109 13.72 -4.49 3.44
C GLN A 109 12.85 -5.24 2.44
N CYS A 110 11.75 -5.85 2.91
CA CYS A 110 10.80 -6.53 2.05
C CYS A 110 10.16 -5.56 1.06
N PHE A 111 9.68 -4.41 1.53
CA PHE A 111 8.97 -3.45 0.70
C PHE A 111 9.91 -2.71 -0.25
N ALA A 112 11.13 -2.36 0.18
CA ALA A 112 12.17 -1.84 -0.72
C ALA A 112 12.49 -2.81 -1.86
N HIS A 113 12.56 -4.11 -1.58
CA HIS A 113 12.73 -5.13 -2.61
C HIS A 113 11.56 -5.14 -3.60
N THR A 114 10.32 -5.07 -3.11
CA THR A 114 9.12 -5.01 -3.93
C THR A 114 9.11 -3.79 -4.85
N ILE A 115 9.43 -2.60 -4.35
CA ILE A 115 9.55 -1.37 -5.16
C ILE A 115 10.55 -1.57 -6.30
N LYS A 116 11.74 -2.08 -5.96
CA LYS A 116 12.79 -2.34 -6.95
C LYS A 116 12.36 -3.37 -7.99
N GLN A 117 11.66 -4.42 -7.57
CA GLN A 117 11.12 -5.43 -8.48
C GLN A 117 10.07 -4.83 -9.42
N GLU A 118 9.12 -4.05 -8.89
CA GLU A 118 8.09 -3.36 -9.67
C GLU A 118 8.74 -2.49 -10.76
N MET A 119 9.66 -1.63 -10.37
CA MET A 119 10.36 -0.71 -11.28
C MET A 119 11.25 -1.44 -12.30
N SER A 120 11.86 -2.57 -11.92
CA SER A 120 12.67 -3.37 -12.84
C SER A 120 11.81 -4.10 -13.88
N LEU A 121 10.64 -4.61 -13.50
CA LEU A 121 9.74 -5.32 -14.41
C LEU A 121 8.93 -4.35 -15.27
N LYS A 122 8.55 -3.22 -14.68
CA LYS A 122 7.67 -2.21 -15.26
C LYS A 122 8.28 -0.82 -15.03
N PRO A 123 9.27 -0.39 -15.84
CA PRO A 123 9.88 0.93 -15.70
C PRO A 123 8.91 2.11 -15.86
N TRP A 124 7.75 1.86 -16.48
CA TRP A 124 6.65 2.82 -16.64
C TRP A 124 5.60 2.73 -15.51
N ALA A 125 5.85 1.95 -14.44
CA ALA A 125 4.89 1.77 -13.36
C ALA A 125 4.58 3.09 -12.66
N HIS A 126 3.34 3.22 -12.18
CA HIS A 126 2.89 4.36 -11.38
C HIS A 126 3.78 4.60 -10.15
N THR A 127 4.30 3.54 -9.52
CA THR A 127 5.29 3.64 -8.43
C THR A 127 6.47 4.57 -8.75
N SER A 128 6.89 4.70 -10.02
CA SER A 128 7.96 5.64 -10.43
C SER A 128 7.61 7.12 -10.14
N HIS A 129 6.32 7.45 -10.00
CA HIS A 129 5.85 8.78 -9.61
C HIS A 129 6.35 9.21 -8.22
N LEU A 130 6.68 8.24 -7.35
CA LEU A 130 7.19 8.47 -6.00
C LEU A 130 8.70 8.75 -5.96
N GLY A 131 9.36 8.77 -7.13
CA GLY A 131 10.81 8.93 -7.28
C GLY A 131 11.50 7.59 -7.53
N GLU A 132 12.50 7.58 -8.41
CA GLU A 132 13.17 6.36 -8.85
C GLU A 132 14.04 5.73 -7.75
N LYS A 133 14.51 6.54 -6.81
CA LYS A 133 15.32 6.08 -5.66
C LYS A 133 14.77 6.60 -4.35
N GLU A 134 14.16 7.78 -4.38
CA GLU A 134 13.68 8.51 -3.23
C GLU A 134 12.68 7.69 -2.42
N PHE A 135 11.83 6.90 -3.09
CA PHE A 135 10.87 6.07 -2.39
C PHE A 135 11.52 4.86 -1.72
N GLU A 136 12.40 4.13 -2.41
CA GLU A 136 13.15 2.99 -1.85
C GLU A 136 14.02 3.46 -0.66
N GLU A 137 14.76 4.55 -0.84
CA GLU A 137 15.62 5.15 0.19
C GLU A 137 14.81 5.66 1.38
N GLY A 138 13.64 6.25 1.15
CA GLY A 138 12.71 6.67 2.19
C GLY A 138 12.20 5.50 3.04
N VAL A 139 11.92 4.37 2.40
CA VAL A 139 11.47 3.14 3.09
C VAL A 139 12.59 2.53 3.94
N LEU A 140 13.80 2.45 3.40
CA LEU A 140 14.98 1.95 4.12
C LEU A 140 15.41 2.92 5.23
N GLY A 141 15.12 4.21 5.08
CA GLY A 141 15.41 5.28 6.03
C GLY A 141 14.36 5.50 7.12
N ASN A 142 13.36 4.62 7.25
CA ASN A 142 12.24 4.79 8.18
C ASN A 142 12.67 4.73 9.66
N LYS A 143 12.99 5.89 10.23
CA LYS A 143 13.42 6.02 11.64
C LYS A 143 12.34 5.77 12.67
N LEU A 144 11.07 5.96 12.31
CA LEU A 144 9.95 5.68 13.21
C LEU A 144 9.85 4.18 13.49
N MET A 145 10.00 3.37 12.44
CA MET A 145 9.76 1.94 12.50
C MET A 145 11.01 1.08 12.73
N GLU A 146 12.22 1.67 12.59
CA GLU A 146 13.52 1.02 12.83
C GLU A 146 13.60 0.22 14.16
N PRO A 147 13.04 0.68 15.30
CA PRO A 147 13.05 -0.10 16.55
C PRO A 147 12.21 -1.39 16.53
N TYR A 148 11.37 -1.59 15.51
CA TYR A 148 10.40 -2.69 15.43
C TYR A 148 10.65 -3.66 14.25
N GLU A 149 11.76 -3.50 13.53
CA GLU A 149 12.13 -4.31 12.34
C GLU A 149 12.51 -5.76 12.66
#